data_AF-A0A8J2KVX9-F1
#
_entry.id   AF-A0A8J2KVX9-F1
#
_cell.length_a   1.000
_cell.length_b   1.000
_cell.length_c   1.000
_cell.angle_alpha   90.00
_cell.angle_beta   90.00
_cell.angle_gamma   90.00
#
_symmetry.space_group_name_H-M   'P 1'
#
loop_
_entity.id
_entity.type
_entity.pdbx_description
1 polymer ?
#
loop_
_entity_poly.entity_id
_entity_poly.type
_entity_poly.pdbx_seq_one_letter_code
_entity_poly.pdbx_strand_id
1 'polypeptide(L)' 'MFEAKLLEAGILKKVLDAIKDLLNEATFDCSESGLQLQAMDSSHVSL' A
#
# COMPACT_ATOMS: atom_id res chain seq x y z
N MET A 1 12.86 -11.97 9.17
CA MET A 1 11.60 -12.74 9.17
C MET A 1 10.57 -11.85 9.83
N PHE A 2 9.58 -11.37 9.06
CA PHE A 2 8.54 -10.44 9.51
C PHE A 2 7.18 -11.13 9.34
N GLU A 3 6.36 -11.17 10.39
CA GLU A 3 5.01 -11.73 10.36
C GLU A 3 4.02 -10.63 10.75
N ALA A 4 3.22 -10.16 9.78
CA ALA A 4 2.08 -9.29 10.02
C ALA A 4 0.79 -10.07 9.83
N LYS A 5 -0.09 -10.04 10.83
CA LYS A 5 -1.44 -10.59 10.75
C LYS A 5 -2.44 -9.45 10.64
N LEU A 6 -3.15 -9.38 9.51
CA LEU A 6 -4.32 -8.53 9.37
C LEU A 6 -5.56 -9.26 9.88
N LEU A 7 -6.32 -8.60 10.75
CA LEU A 7 -7.62 -9.09 11.25
C LEU A 7 -8.69 -9.04 10.16
N GLU A 8 -8.63 -8.03 9.28
CA GLU A 8 -9.58 -7.81 8.20
C GLU A 8 -8.87 -7.66 6.85
N ALA A 9 -8.75 -8.78 6.12
CA ALA A 9 -8.19 -8.78 4.76
C ALA A 9 -9.03 -7.95 3.76
N GLY A 10 -10.32 -7.73 4.05
CA GLY A 10 -11.21 -6.94 3.20
C GLY A 10 -10.82 -5.46 3.13
N ILE A 11 -10.23 -4.91 4.19
CA ILE A 11 -9.75 -3.52 4.22
C ILE A 11 -8.59 -3.36 3.25
N LEU A 12 -7.59 -4.24 3.34
CA LEU A 12 -6.45 -4.24 2.44
C LEU A 12 -6.88 -4.37 0.98
N LYS A 13 -7.88 -5.22 0.70
CA LYS A 13 -8.43 -5.38 -0.65
C LYS A 13 -9.08 -4.11 -1.19
N LYS A 14 -9.87 -3.40 -0.37
CA LYS A 14 -10.48 -2.12 -0.76
C LYS A 14 -9.43 -1.04 -1.00
N VAL A 15 -8.39 -0.97 -0.16
CA VAL A 15 -7.27 -0.03 -0.33
C VAL A 15 -6.52 -0.34 -1.63
N LEU A 16 -6.19 -1.61 -1.89
CA LEU A 16 -5.54 -2.02 -3.15
C LEU A 16 -6.40 -1.65 -4.37
N ASP A 17 -7.71 -1.88 -4.30
CA ASP A 17 -8.62 -1.57 -5.41
C ASP A 17 -8.72 -0.07 -5.71
N ALA A 18 -8.61 0.78 -4.68
CA ALA A 18 -8.60 2.22 -4.83
C ALA A 18 -7.29 2.75 -5.42
N ILE A 19 -6.14 2.14 -5.07
CA ILE A 19 -4.82 2.63 -5.51
C ILE A 19 -4.32 1.98 -6.81
N LYS A 20 -4.80 0.79 -7.19
CA LYS A 20 -4.38 0.08 -8.41
C LYS A 20 -4.64 0.87 -9.70
N ASP A 21 -5.63 1.77 -9.67
CA ASP A 21 -6.00 2.58 -10.82
C ASP A 21 -5.09 3.82 -10.96
N LEU A 22 -4.44 4.22 -9.85
CA LEU A 22 -3.53 5.36 -9.78
C LEU A 22 -2.06 4.99 -9.88
N LEU A 23 -1.68 3.79 -9.42
CA LEU A 23 -0.28 3.38 -9.24
C LEU A 23 0.01 2.12 -10.05
N ASN A 24 1.10 2.14 -10.82
CA ASN A 24 1.58 0.98 -11.56
C ASN A 24 2.50 0.09 -10.72
N GLU A 25 3.30 0.72 -9.85
CA GLU A 25 4.15 0.07 -8.84
C GLU A 25 4.04 0.82 -7.51
N ALA A 26 4.03 0.07 -6.40
CA ALA A 26 3.97 0.61 -5.05
C ALA A 26 4.83 -0.22 -4.11
N THR A 27 5.52 0.42 -3.17
CA THR A 27 6.36 -0.27 -2.19
C THR A 27 5.70 -0.21 -0.81
N PHE A 28 5.45 -1.37 -0.22
CA PHE A 28 4.98 -1.50 1.16
C PHE A 28 6.17 -1.68 2.10
N ASP A 29 6.51 -0.62 2.83
CA ASP A 29 7.53 -0.63 3.87
C ASP A 29 6.91 -1.08 5.20
N CYS A 30 7.41 -2.18 5.74
CA CYS A 30 6.94 -2.73 7.01
C CYS A 30 8.02 -2.52 8.07
N SER A 31 7.78 -1.58 8.98
CA SER A 31 8.69 -1.25 10.08
C SER A 31 8.01 -1.41 11.43
N GLU A 32 8.73 -1.19 12.53
CA GLU A 32 8.16 -1.21 13.89
C GLU A 32 7.08 -0.13 14.10
N SER A 33 7.08 0.93 13.28
CA SER A 33 6.06 1.98 13.27
C SER A 33 4.78 1.56 12.53
N GLY A 34 4.80 0.45 11.78
CA GLY A 34 3.66 -0.09 11.06
C GLY A 34 3.92 -0.33 9.57
N LEU A 35 2.83 -0.47 8.81
CA LEU A 35 2.82 -0.70 7.37
C LEU A 35 2.62 0.63 6.65
N GLN A 36 3.63 1.06 5.89
CA GLN A 36 3.64 2.30 5.12
C GLN A 36 3.66 1.95 3.64
N LEU A 37 2.90 2.68 2.83
CA LEU A 37 2.93 2.55 1.38
C LEU A 37 3.40 3.87 0.80
N GLN A 38 4.46 3.82 0.00
CA GLN A 38 4.90 4.94 -0.81
C GLN A 38 4.91 4.51 -2.28
N ALA A 39 4.30 5.34 -3.11
CA ALA A 39 4.20 5.12 -4.53
C ALA A 39 3.98 6.47 -5.21
N MET A 40 4.50 6.61 -6.42
CA MET A 40 4.37 7.84 -7.19
C MET A 40 3.54 7.52 -8.43
N ASP A 41 2.50 8.31 -8.68
CA ASP A 41 1.75 8.17 -9.92
C ASP A 41 2.66 8.49 -11.13
N SER A 42 2.44 7.82 -12.26
CA SER A 42 3.26 8.01 -13.46
C SER A 42 3.20 9.43 -14.04
N SER A 43 2.26 10.27 -13.60
CA SER A 43 2.15 11.66 -14.01
C SER A 43 2.90 12.64 -13.09
N HIS A 44 3.50 12.18 -11.98
CA HIS A 44 4.15 13.01 -10.96
C HIS A 44 3.20 14.06 -10.32
N VAL A 45 1.90 13.83 -10.30
CA VAL A 45 0.89 14.82 -9.88
C VAL A 45 0.36 14.56 -8.45
N SER A 46 0.58 13.38 -7.87
CA SER A 46 0.02 13.02 -6.56
C SER A 46 0.97 12.10 -5.77
N LEU A 47 1.32 12.56 -4.57
CA LEU A 47 2.15 11.88 -3.57
C LEU A 47 1.28 11.27 -2.48
#